data_AF-A0A9N8JX18-F1
#
_entry.id   AF-A0A9N8JX18-F1
#
_cell.length_a   1.000
_cell.length_b   1.000
_cell.length_c   1.000
_cell.angle_alpha   90.00
_cell.angle_beta   90.00
_cell.angle_gamma   90.00
#
_symmetry.space_group_name_H-M   'P 1'
#
loop_
_entity.id
_entity.type
_entity.pdbx_description
1 polymer ?
#
loop_
_entity_poly.entity_id
_entity_poly.type
_entity_poly.pdbx_seq_one_letter_code
_entity_poly.pdbx_strand_id
1 'polypeptide(L)'
;MPTEASNVSRAGITTSATGERHIPSSIRPDGSVRKEIRVRPGYRPPEDVELYKNRTAEAYKNRGQKLAKKLRQARDLQDKKEKGDALLPEQFQKVVKINELIRQLETLGFDSNGDKKSTEAES
;
A
#
# COMPACT_ATOMS: atom_id res chain seq x y z
N MET A 1 10.17 -23.20 -11.19
CA MET A 1 11.19 -22.31 -11.79
C MET A 1 11.28 -21.06 -10.92
N PRO A 2 12.43 -20.76 -10.30
CA PRO A 2 12.60 -19.48 -9.62
C PRO A 2 12.64 -18.36 -10.66
N THR A 3 11.77 -17.37 -10.51
CA THR A 3 11.71 -16.18 -11.37
C THR A 3 12.88 -15.28 -11.00
N GLU A 4 13.88 -15.16 -11.88
CA GLU A 4 14.97 -14.19 -11.70
C GLU A 4 14.37 -12.80 -11.54
N ALA A 5 14.71 -12.12 -10.44
CA ALA A 5 14.33 -10.73 -10.22
C ALA A 5 14.95 -9.90 -11.34
N SER A 6 14.14 -9.48 -12.30
CA SER A 6 14.60 -8.67 -13.41
C SER A 6 15.07 -7.32 -12.86
N ASN A 7 16.31 -6.94 -13.18
CA ASN A 7 16.90 -5.64 -12.82
C ASN A 7 16.31 -4.50 -13.67
N VAL A 8 14.98 -4.46 -13.77
CA VAL A 8 14.20 -3.51 -14.56
C VAL A 8 13.57 -2.51 -13.60
N SER A 9 13.90 -1.25 -13.77
CA SER A 9 13.27 -0.14 -13.05
C SER A 9 11.80 0.04 -13.44
N ARG A 10 11.04 0.86 -12.69
CA ARG A 10 9.62 1.11 -12.97
C ARG A 10 9.42 1.77 -14.34
N ALA A 11 10.41 2.55 -14.77
CA ALA A 11 10.49 3.17 -16.09
C ALA A 11 10.89 2.21 -17.23
N GLY A 12 11.10 0.93 -16.96
CA GLY A 12 11.54 -0.04 -17.97
C GLY A 12 13.03 0.06 -18.35
N ILE A 13 13.84 0.75 -17.55
CA ILE A 13 15.30 0.88 -17.74
C ILE A 13 16.00 -0.33 -17.10
N THR A 14 16.87 -1.00 -17.86
CA THR A 14 17.75 -2.10 -17.43
C THR A 14 19.16 -1.58 -17.12
N THR A 15 19.84 -2.25 -16.20
CA THR A 15 21.24 -1.97 -15.87
C THR A 15 22.12 -3.12 -16.35
N SER A 16 23.07 -2.83 -17.23
CA SER A 16 24.08 -3.79 -17.72
C SER A 16 25.07 -4.15 -16.61
N ALA A 17 25.76 -5.29 -16.75
CA ALA A 17 26.82 -5.70 -15.82
C ALA A 17 27.97 -4.67 -15.69
N THR A 18 28.16 -3.83 -16.71
CA THR A 18 29.12 -2.72 -16.76
C THR A 18 28.63 -1.45 -16.05
N GLY A 19 27.41 -1.44 -15.52
CA GLY A 19 26.78 -0.27 -14.89
C GLY A 19 26.10 0.69 -15.87
N GLU A 20 26.11 0.39 -17.17
CA GLU A 20 25.40 1.20 -18.18
C GLU A 20 23.88 1.00 -18.09
N ARG A 21 23.13 2.10 -18.16
CA ARG A 21 21.66 2.07 -18.12
C ARG A 21 21.10 2.20 -19.54
N HIS A 22 20.20 1.29 -19.92
CA HIS A 22 19.61 1.26 -21.26
C HIS A 22 18.13 0.87 -21.22
N ILE A 23 17.38 1.25 -22.25
CA ILE A 23 16.02 0.77 -22.50
C ILE A 23 16.13 -0.30 -23.59
N PRO A 24 15.75 -1.56 -23.31
CA PRO A 24 15.95 -2.67 -24.24
C PRO A 24 15.18 -2.48 -25.54
N SER A 25 15.68 -3.08 -26.62
CA SER A 25 14.96 -3.12 -27.90
C SER A 25 13.60 -3.80 -27.73
N SER A 26 12.58 -3.30 -28.43
CA SER A 26 11.22 -3.84 -28.38
C SER A 26 10.67 -4.11 -29.78
N ILE A 27 9.67 -4.98 -29.89
CA ILE A 27 9.04 -5.30 -31.17
C ILE A 27 7.75 -4.48 -31.30
N ARG A 28 7.53 -3.87 -32.46
CA ARG A 28 6.27 -3.18 -32.79
C ARG A 28 5.19 -4.19 -33.18
N PRO A 29 3.89 -3.83 -33.11
CA PRO A 29 2.81 -4.69 -33.58
C PRO A 29 2.93 -5.11 -35.05
N ASP A 30 3.58 -4.29 -35.89
CA ASP A 30 3.87 -4.59 -37.30
C ASP A 30 5.10 -5.50 -37.50
N GLY A 31 5.72 -5.99 -36.42
CA GLY A 31 6.90 -6.85 -36.44
C GLY A 31 8.24 -6.12 -36.57
N SER A 32 8.25 -4.81 -36.83
CA SER A 32 9.50 -4.05 -36.93
C SER A 32 10.14 -3.83 -35.55
N VAL A 33 11.47 -3.76 -35.49
CA VAL A 33 12.20 -3.61 -34.22
C VAL A 33 12.42 -2.14 -33.87
N ARG A 34 12.22 -1.79 -32.59
CA ARG A 34 12.68 -0.54 -31.97
C ARG A 34 14.08 -0.77 -31.42
N LYS A 35 15.02 0.07 -31.84
CA LYS A 35 16.40 0.02 -31.33
C LYS A 35 16.44 0.27 -29.82
N GLU A 36 17.44 -0.33 -29.19
CA GLU A 36 17.80 -0.01 -27.81
C GLU A 36 18.19 1.46 -27.65
N ILE A 37 17.83 2.07 -26.52
CA ILE A 37 18.13 3.47 -26.22
C ILE A 37 19.03 3.54 -25.00
N ARG A 38 20.21 4.13 -25.15
CA ARG A 38 21.12 4.39 -24.02
C ARG A 38 20.58 5.55 -23.18
N VAL A 39 20.56 5.35 -21.86
CA VAL A 39 20.15 6.38 -20.90
C VAL A 39 21.37 7.16 -20.44
N ARG A 40 21.24 8.48 -20.30
CA ARG A 40 22.34 9.34 -19.83
C ARG A 40 22.80 8.91 -18.42
N PRO A 41 24.12 8.81 -18.16
CA PRO A 41 24.62 8.55 -16.81
C PRO A 41 24.04 9.53 -15.80
N GLY A 42 23.51 9.01 -14.68
CA GLY A 42 22.89 9.81 -13.62
C GLY A 42 21.43 10.24 -13.85
N TYR A 43 20.86 10.05 -15.05
CA TYR A 43 19.43 10.35 -15.26
C TYR A 43 18.55 9.31 -14.57
N ARG A 44 17.64 9.74 -13.70
CA ARG A 44 16.64 8.89 -13.05
C ARG A 44 15.26 9.51 -13.33
N PRO A 45 14.37 8.78 -14.02
CA PRO A 45 13.05 9.31 -14.33
C PRO A 45 12.25 9.54 -13.04
N PRO A 46 11.30 10.49 -13.03
CA PRO A 46 10.58 10.89 -11.82
C PRO A 46 9.79 9.75 -11.16
N GLU A 47 9.35 8.77 -11.94
CA GLU A 47 8.67 7.56 -11.45
C GLU A 47 9.59 6.60 -10.69
N ASP A 48 10.90 6.65 -10.95
CA ASP A 48 11.94 5.88 -10.25
C ASP A 48 12.54 6.68 -9.08
N VAL A 49 12.21 7.97 -8.94
CA VAL A 49 12.66 8.78 -7.80
C VAL A 49 11.84 8.37 -6.59
N GLU A 50 12.52 7.76 -5.62
CA GLU A 50 11.90 7.40 -4.35
C GLU A 50 11.53 8.68 -3.60
N LEU A 51 10.23 8.96 -3.51
CA LEU A 51 9.70 9.97 -2.61
C LEU A 51 10.11 9.60 -1.19
N TYR A 52 10.75 10.52 -0.47
CA TYR A 52 11.11 10.29 0.92
C TYR A 52 9.86 9.99 1.75
N LYS A 53 9.81 8.80 2.33
CA LYS A 53 8.78 8.41 3.28
C LYS A 53 9.46 7.95 4.56
N ASN A 54 9.11 8.58 5.66
CA ASN A 54 9.65 8.19 6.96
C ASN A 54 9.06 6.84 7.37
N ARG A 55 9.91 5.82 7.49
CA ARG A 55 9.53 4.44 7.85
C ARG A 55 8.73 4.37 9.15
N THR A 56 9.06 5.18 10.15
CA THR A 56 8.32 5.19 11.43
C THR A 56 6.95 5.82 11.27
N ALA A 57 6.85 6.91 10.50
CA ALA A 57 5.57 7.56 10.19
C ALA A 57 4.65 6.68 9.34
N GLU A 58 5.20 5.92 8.39
CA GLU A 58 4.44 4.93 7.61
C GLU A 58 3.94 3.78 8.49
N ALA A 59 4.79 3.22 9.34
CA ALA A 59 4.39 2.16 10.27
C ALA A 59 3.25 2.62 11.18
N TYR A 60 3.31 3.88 11.65
CA TYR A 60 2.25 4.50 12.45
C TYR A 60 0.92 4.60 11.68
N LYS A 61 0.95 5.15 10.45
CA LYS A 61 -0.24 5.25 9.58
C LYS A 61 -0.84 3.88 9.28
N ASN A 62 0.00 2.90 8.93
CA ASN A 62 -0.43 1.54 8.62
C ASN A 62 -1.07 0.85 9.82
N ARG A 63 -0.60 1.14 11.05
CA ARG A 63 -1.20 0.61 12.28
C ARG A 63 -2.62 1.14 12.49
N GLY A 64 -2.83 2.44 12.35
CA GLY A 64 -4.16 3.06 12.43
C GLY A 64 -5.13 2.49 11.38
N GLN A 65 -4.71 2.45 10.11
CA GLN A 65 -5.52 1.89 9.02
C GLN A 65 -5.87 0.41 9.23
N LYS A 66 -4.94 -0.40 9.77
CA LYS A 66 -5.20 -1.81 10.07
C LYS A 66 -6.27 -1.97 11.15
N LEU A 67 -6.26 -1.12 12.17
CA LEU A 67 -7.27 -1.13 13.23
C LEU A 67 -8.63 -0.66 12.71
N ALA A 68 -8.69 0.38 11.89
CA ALA A 68 -9.92 0.86 11.28
C ALA A 68 -10.57 -0.19 10.35
N LYS A 69 -9.76 -0.93 9.58
CA LYS A 69 -10.27 -2.06 8.77
C LYS A 69 -10.91 -3.15 9.63
N LYS A 70 -10.31 -3.49 10.77
CA LYS A 70 -10.89 -4.46 11.72
C LYS A 70 -12.18 -3.94 12.32
N LEU A 71 -12.23 -2.66 12.67
CA LEU A 71 -13.43 -2.00 13.20
C LEU A 71 -14.57 -2.05 12.18
N ARG A 72 -14.30 -1.71 10.91
CA ARG A 72 -15.28 -1.80 9.83
C ARG A 72 -15.79 -3.23 9.66
N GLN A 73 -14.89 -4.21 9.60
CA GLN A 73 -15.30 -5.62 9.50
C GLN A 73 -16.18 -6.05 10.68
N ALA A 74 -15.88 -5.59 11.89
CA ALA A 74 -16.67 -5.91 13.07
C ALA A 74 -18.06 -5.25 13.04
N ARG A 75 -18.16 -4.00 12.55
CA ARG A 75 -19.45 -3.31 12.32
C ARG A 75 -20.28 -4.02 11.24
N ASP A 76 -19.66 -4.41 10.13
CA ASP A 76 -20.36 -5.17 9.07
C ASP A 76 -20.92 -6.51 9.59
N LEU A 77 -20.21 -7.16 10.54
CA LEU A 77 -20.71 -8.37 11.21
C LEU A 77 -21.84 -8.05 12.19
N GLN A 78 -21.77 -6.92 12.90
CA GLN A 78 -22.86 -6.47 13.78
C GLN A 78 -24.15 -6.22 12.97
N ASP A 79 -24.06 -5.54 11.84
CA ASP A 79 -25.22 -5.27 10.98
C ASP A 79 -25.86 -6.57 10.47
N LYS A 80 -25.05 -7.60 10.18
CA LYS A 80 -25.55 -8.93 9.79
C LYS A 80 -26.26 -9.62 10.95
N LYS A 81 -25.72 -9.51 12.17
CA LYS A 81 -26.39 -10.00 13.39
C LYS A 81 -27.77 -9.37 13.54
N GLU A 82 -27.85 -8.05 13.38
CA GLU A 82 -29.09 -7.28 13.52
C GLU A 82 -30.11 -7.63 12.43
N LYS A 83 -29.64 -7.98 11.22
CA LYS A 83 -30.47 -8.51 10.13
C LYS A 83 -30.94 -9.96 10.33
N GLY A 84 -30.54 -10.62 11.42
CA GLY A 84 -30.95 -11.98 11.75
C GLY A 84 -30.10 -13.09 11.13
N ASP A 85 -28.96 -12.77 10.52
CA ASP A 85 -28.02 -13.79 10.05
C ASP A 85 -27.34 -14.51 11.22
N ALA A 86 -27.25 -15.83 11.13
CA ALA A 86 -26.52 -16.65 12.09
C ALA A 86 -25.00 -16.44 11.91
N LEU A 87 -24.36 -15.83 12.92
CA LEU A 87 -22.92 -15.63 12.94
C LEU A 87 -22.21 -16.79 13.64
N LEU A 88 -21.00 -17.11 13.17
CA LEU A 88 -20.13 -18.06 13.85
C LEU A 88 -19.59 -17.48 15.17
N PRO A 89 -19.28 -18.31 16.19
CA PRO A 89 -18.71 -17.83 17.45
C PRO A 89 -17.47 -16.93 17.29
N GLU A 90 -16.59 -17.24 16.32
CA GLU A 90 -15.42 -16.41 16.01
C GLU A 90 -15.79 -15.02 15.47
N GLN A 91 -16.92 -14.89 14.75
CA GLN A 91 -17.40 -13.62 14.23
C GLN A 91 -17.99 -12.75 15.35
N PHE A 92 -18.69 -13.36 16.31
CA PHE A 92 -19.16 -12.68 17.51
C PHE A 92 -18.02 -12.08 18.33
N GLN A 93 -16.89 -12.79 18.47
CA GLN A 93 -15.71 -12.26 19.14
C GLN A 93 -15.19 -10.97 18.50
N LYS A 94 -15.32 -10.82 17.17
CA LYS A 94 -14.93 -9.59 16.47
C LYS A 94 -15.87 -8.43 16.82
N VAL A 95 -17.17 -8.69 16.92
CA VAL A 95 -18.18 -7.69 17.31
C VAL A 95 -17.96 -7.21 18.75
N VAL A 96 -17.65 -8.12 19.68
CA VAL A 96 -17.36 -7.74 21.09
C VAL A 96 -16.14 -6.83 21.18
N LYS A 97 -15.15 -6.99 20.29
CA LYS A 97 -13.93 -6.17 20.25
C LYS A 97 -14.12 -4.77 19.66
N ILE A 98 -15.32 -4.40 19.18
CA ILE A 98 -15.57 -3.08 18.59
C ILE A 98 -15.14 -1.96 19.55
N ASN A 99 -15.57 -2.00 20.82
CA ASN A 99 -15.25 -0.97 21.79
C ASN A 99 -13.74 -0.90 22.10
N GLU A 100 -13.05 -2.03 22.11
CA GLU A 100 -11.59 -2.09 22.28
C GLU A 100 -10.87 -1.47 21.08
N LEU A 101 -11.31 -1.79 19.86
CA LEU A 101 -10.75 -1.23 18.62
C LEU A 101 -10.95 0.28 18.54
N ILE A 102 -12.10 0.81 18.98
CA ILE A 102 -12.35 2.26 19.07
C ILE A 102 -11.34 2.90 20.02
N ARG A 103 -11.17 2.37 21.23
CA ARG A 103 -10.20 2.91 22.21
C ARG A 103 -8.76 2.86 21.68
N GLN A 104 -8.37 1.79 20.99
CA GLN A 104 -7.04 1.69 20.38
C GLN A 104 -6.83 2.74 19.27
N LEU A 105 -7.87 3.03 18.48
CA LEU A 105 -7.83 4.08 17.46
C LEU A 105 -7.73 5.47 18.09
N GLU A 106 -8.56 5.77 19.10
CA GLU A 106 -8.52 7.04 19.84
C GLU A 106 -7.16 7.27 20.52
N THR A 107 -6.59 6.24 21.15
CA THR A 107 -5.26 6.29 21.77
C THR A 107 -4.16 6.60 20.75
N LEU A 108 -4.33 6.12 19.52
CA LEU A 108 -3.43 6.40 18.40
C LEU A 108 -3.85 7.66 17.62
N GLY A 109 -4.85 8.42 18.08
CA GLY A 109 -5.33 9.62 17.40
C GLY A 109 -5.85 9.38 15.98
N PHE A 110 -6.42 8.21 15.71
CA PHE A 110 -7.10 7.91 14.45
C PHE A 110 -8.62 7.94 14.66
N ASP A 111 -9.33 8.32 13.61
CA ASP A 111 -10.79 8.22 13.55
C ASP A 111 -11.26 6.79 13.22
N SER A 112 -12.57 6.58 13.16
CA SER A 112 -13.13 5.28 12.79
C SER A 112 -12.90 4.88 11.33
N ASN A 113 -12.46 5.80 10.48
CA ASN A 113 -12.16 5.56 9.07
C ASN A 113 -10.68 5.20 8.84
N GLY A 114 -9.82 5.42 9.84
CA GLY A 114 -8.39 5.14 9.78
C GLY A 114 -7.56 6.34 9.33
N ASP A 115 -8.17 7.52 9.31
CA ASP A 115 -7.51 8.80 9.08
C ASP A 115 -7.03 9.39 10.41
N LYS A 116 -5.93 10.16 10.37
CA LYS A 116 -5.48 10.87 11.57
C LYS A 116 -6.55 11.88 11.93
N LYS A 117 -7.02 11.84 13.17
CA LYS A 117 -7.95 12.84 13.71
C LYS A 117 -7.24 14.19 13.63
N SER A 118 -7.73 15.10 12.79
CA SER A 118 -7.17 16.45 12.68
C SER A 118 -7.35 17.14 14.03
N THR A 119 -6.23 17.48 14.66
CA THR A 119 -6.21 18.42 15.79
C THR A 119 -6.33 19.84 15.22
N GLU A 120 -7.47 20.16 14.60
CA GLU A 120 -7.79 21.51 14.10
C GLU A 120 -8.82 22.23 15.01
N ALA A 121 -9.04 21.75 16.24
CA ALA A 121 -10.11 22.24 17.11
C ALA A 121 -9.66 22.78 18.48
N GLU A 122 -8.41 23.24 18.63
CA GLU A 122 -8.01 24.04 19.79
C GLU A 122 -6.91 25.05 19.39
N SER A 123 -7.34 26.28 19.12
CA SER A 123 -6.54 27.51 19.05
C SER A 123 -7.40 28.65 19.59
#